data_AF-A0A7V6IJN3-F1
#
_entry.id   AF-A0A7V6IJN3-F1
#
_cell.length_a   1.000
_cell.length_b   1.000
_cell.length_c   1.000
_cell.angle_alpha   90.00
_cell.angle_beta   90.00
_cell.angle_gamma   90.00
#
_symmetry.space_group_name_H-M   'P 1'
#
loop_
_entity.id
_entity.type
_entity.pdbx_description
1 polymer ?
#
loop_
_entity_poly.entity_id
_entity_poly.type
_entity_poly.pdbx_seq_one_letter_code
_entity_poly.pdbx_strand_id
1 'polypeptide(L)' 'MNKITENTIEFFAIELLEKLGYEYIYAPNIAPDSKTPERESFEQVLLLGRLQNAVKRINPSIPAGAQADAIKEIQRIS' A
#
# COMPACT_ATOMS: atom_id res chain seq x y z
N MET A 1 4.33 -20.34 30.78
CA MET A 1 3.77 -19.14 30.13
C MET A 1 4.12 -19.22 28.66
N ASN A 2 3.14 -19.14 27.77
CA ASN A 2 3.45 -18.93 26.35
C ASN A 2 3.99 -17.51 26.19
N LYS A 3 5.14 -17.37 25.54
CA LYS A 3 5.69 -16.07 25.17
C LYS A 3 4.84 -15.47 24.06
N ILE A 4 4.50 -14.19 24.19
CA ILE A 4 3.99 -13.39 23.09
C ILE A 4 5.14 -13.17 22.10
N THR A 5 4.90 -13.36 20.81
CA THR A 5 5.88 -13.17 19.72
C THR A 5 5.45 -12.04 18.78
N GLU A 6 6.36 -11.54 17.94
CA GLU A 6 6.02 -10.54 16.91
C GLU A 6 4.90 -11.05 16.00
N ASN A 7 4.96 -12.33 15.61
CA ASN A 7 3.93 -12.97 14.80
C ASN A 7 2.55 -12.94 15.48
N THR A 8 2.47 -13.20 16.79
CA THR A 8 1.20 -13.10 17.54
C THR A 8 0.66 -11.67 17.55
N ILE A 9 1.54 -10.67 17.70
CA ILE A 9 1.16 -9.26 17.71
C ILE A 9 0.71 -8.81 16.31
N GLU A 10 1.42 -9.24 15.26
CA GLU A 10 1.10 -8.92 13.87
C GLU A 10 -0.28 -9.43 13.47
N PHE A 11 -0.58 -10.71 13.73
CA PHE A 11 -1.90 -11.27 13.42
C PHE A 11 -3.02 -10.53 14.16
N PHE A 12 -2.82 -10.22 15.44
CA PHE A 12 -3.80 -9.45 16.20
C PHE A 12 -4.02 -8.04 15.64
N ALA A 13 -2.96 -7.36 15.21
CA ALA A 13 -3.04 -6.04 14.61
C ALA A 13 -3.76 -6.07 13.25
N ILE A 14 -3.50 -7.08 12.41
CA ILE A 14 -4.21 -7.29 11.15
C ILE A 14 -5.71 -7.47 11.42
N GLU A 15 -6.09 -8.37 12.34
CA GLU A 15 -7.50 -8.59 12.69
C GLU A 15 -8.19 -7.32 13.18
N LEU A 16 -7.49 -6.48 13.95
CA LEU A 16 -8.04 -5.21 14.44
C LEU A 16 -8.28 -4.23 13.29
N LEU A 17 -7.35 -4.12 12.34
CA LEU A 17 -7.49 -3.25 11.18
C LEU A 17 -8.60 -3.75 10.24
N GLU A 18 -8.71 -5.06 10.02
CA GLU A 18 -9.81 -5.64 9.24
C GLU A 18 -11.18 -5.33 9.87
N LYS A 19 -11.31 -5.40 11.20
CA LYS A 19 -12.53 -4.99 11.92
C LYS A 19 -12.87 -3.51 11.77
N LEU A 20 -11.88 -2.66 11.50
CA LEU A 20 -12.07 -1.23 11.19
C LEU A 20 -12.36 -0.97 9.71
N GLY A 21 -12.42 -2.02 8.88
CA GLY A 21 -12.72 -1.93 7.45
C GLY A 21 -11.49 -1.76 6.55
N TYR A 22 -10.28 -1.97 7.07
CA TYR A 22 -9.08 -2.00 6.23
C TYR A 22 -8.96 -3.35 5.53
N GLU A 23 -8.54 -3.33 4.27
CA GLU A 23 -8.24 -4.53 3.50
C GLU A 23 -6.83 -5.01 3.82
N TYR A 24 -6.70 -6.25 4.28
CA TYR A 24 -5.40 -6.92 4.40
C TYR A 24 -5.00 -7.56 3.07
N ILE A 25 -3.75 -7.36 2.66
CA ILE A 25 -3.17 -7.97 1.47
C ILE A 25 -1.86 -8.65 1.86
N TYR A 26 -1.79 -9.95 1.54
CA TYR A 26 -0.57 -10.72 1.75
C TYR A 26 0.51 -10.28 0.77
N ALA A 27 1.63 -9.77 1.28
CA ALA A 27 2.67 -9.13 0.46
C ALA A 27 3.20 -10.00 -0.71
N PRO A 28 3.40 -11.33 -0.56
CA PRO A 28 3.78 -12.19 -1.67
C PRO A 28 2.77 -12.26 -2.83
N ASN A 29 1.49 -11.95 -2.60
CA ASN A 29 0.49 -11.95 -3.67
C ASN A 29 0.63 -10.75 -4.62
N ILE A 30 1.35 -9.71 -4.19
CA ILE A 30 1.58 -8.47 -4.97
C ILE A 30 3.07 -8.23 -5.26
N ALA A 31 3.92 -9.21 -4.95
CA ALA A 31 5.35 -9.16 -5.22
C ALA A 31 5.65 -9.13 -6.73
N PRO A 32 6.85 -8.68 -7.14
CA PRO A 32 7.22 -8.57 -8.55
C PRO A 32 7.15 -9.88 -9.34
N ASP A 33 7.38 -11.01 -8.66
CA ASP A 33 7.36 -12.37 -9.19
C ASP A 33 6.02 -13.10 -8.96
N SER A 34 5.01 -12.38 -8.47
CA SER A 34 3.67 -12.93 -8.23
C SER A 34 2.84 -13.02 -9.52
N LYS A 35 1.67 -13.68 -9.45
CA LYS A 35 0.71 -13.73 -10.56
C LYS A 35 0.00 -12.39 -10.80
N THR A 36 -0.01 -11.52 -9.81
CA THR A 36 -0.72 -10.23 -9.81
C THR A 36 0.19 -9.15 -9.21
N PRO A 37 1.34 -8.86 -9.87
CA PRO A 37 2.33 -7.95 -9.31
C PRO A 37 1.78 -6.53 -9.23
N GLU A 38 1.89 -5.90 -8.06
CA GLU A 38 1.71 -4.46 -7.91
C GLU A 38 3.03 -3.72 -7.69
N ARG A 39 4.10 -4.47 -7.39
CA ARG A 39 5.47 -3.99 -7.23
C ARG A 39 6.31 -4.39 -8.43
N GLU A 40 7.20 -3.50 -8.83
CA GLU A 40 8.24 -3.74 -9.83
C GLU A 40 9.52 -4.31 -9.19
N SER A 41 9.76 -4.00 -7.91
CA SER A 41 10.88 -4.56 -7.12
C SER A 41 10.48 -4.82 -5.67
N PHE A 42 11.22 -5.68 -4.97
CA PHE A 42 11.01 -5.92 -3.54
C PHE A 42 11.35 -4.70 -2.67
N GLU A 43 12.21 -3.81 -3.17
CA GLU A 43 12.62 -2.58 -2.50
C GLU A 43 11.58 -1.45 -2.62
N GLN A 44 10.63 -1.60 -3.55
CA GLN A 44 9.66 -0.56 -3.82
C GLN A 44 8.73 -0.33 -2.62
N VAL A 45 8.81 0.86 -2.02
CA VAL A 45 7.98 1.25 -0.87
C VAL A 45 6.60 1.75 -1.30
N LEU A 46 6.51 2.36 -2.48
CA LEU A 46 5.27 2.93 -3.01
C LEU A 46 4.56 1.98 -3.98
N LEU A 47 3.31 1.63 -3.69
CA LEU A 47 2.41 0.98 -4.65
C LEU A 47 1.85 2.03 -5.63
N LEU A 48 2.59 2.33 -6.70
CA LEU A 48 2.31 3.47 -7.58
C LEU A 48 0.92 3.45 -8.20
N GLY A 49 0.44 2.29 -8.65
CA GLY A 49 -0.91 2.15 -9.21
C GLY A 49 -1.99 2.51 -8.18
N ARG A 50 -1.85 2.02 -6.94
CA ARG A 50 -2.78 2.36 -5.84
C ARG A 50 -2.72 3.84 -5.48
N LEU A 51 -1.51 4.41 -5.42
CA LEU A 51 -1.29 5.82 -5.12
C LEU A 51 -1.97 6.71 -6.18
N GLN A 52 -1.72 6.45 -7.46
CA GLN A 52 -2.34 7.19 -8.57
C GLN A 52 -3.86 7.14 -8.52
N ASN A 53 -4.43 5.93 -8.33
CA ASN A 53 -5.86 5.74 -8.22
C ASN A 53 -6.46 6.47 -7.01
N ALA A 54 -5.78 6.45 -5.86
CA ALA A 54 -6.21 7.16 -4.67
C ALA A 54 -6.17 8.68 -4.85
N VAL A 55 -5.10 9.23 -5.42
CA VAL A 55 -4.97 10.67 -5.70
C VAL A 55 -6.10 11.13 -6.62
N LYS A 56 -6.37 10.39 -7.70
CA LYS A 56 -7.46 10.68 -8.63
C LYS A 56 -8.84 10.62 -7.97
N ARG A 57 -9.08 9.59 -7.14
CA ARG A 57 -10.36 9.39 -6.44
C ARG A 57 -10.65 10.49 -5.42
N ILE A 58 -9.63 10.92 -4.67
CA ILE A 58 -9.77 11.91 -3.60
C ILE A 58 -9.84 13.33 -4.17
N ASN A 59 -9.19 13.60 -5.30
CA ASN A 59 -9.05 14.94 -5.86
C ASN A 59 -9.68 15.10 -7.26
N PRO A 60 -10.96 14.73 -7.48
CA PRO A 60 -11.56 14.73 -8.81
C PRO A 60 -11.66 16.12 -9.46
N SER A 61 -11.68 17.18 -8.66
CA SER A 61 -11.73 18.57 -9.14
C SER A 61 -10.36 19.15 -9.51
N ILE A 62 -9.26 18.51 -9.09
CA ILE A 62 -7.90 18.97 -9.36
C ILE A 62 -7.48 18.52 -10.75
N PRO A 63 -6.88 19.39 -11.59
CA PRO A 63 -6.42 19.00 -12.93
C PRO A 63 -5.44 17.82 -12.89
N ALA A 64 -5.56 16.92 -13.87
CA ALA A 64 -4.73 15.71 -13.96
C ALA A 64 -3.21 16.01 -13.96
N GLY A 65 -2.79 17.13 -14.55
CA GLY A 65 -1.39 17.58 -14.51
C GLY A 65 -0.90 17.83 -13.10
N ALA A 66 -1.67 18.57 -12.29
CA ALA A 66 -1.33 18.86 -10.90
C ALA A 66 -1.33 17.59 -10.02
N GLN A 67 -2.24 16.65 -10.28
CA GLN A 67 -2.22 15.33 -9.62
C GLN A 67 -0.93 14.56 -9.94
N ALA A 68 -0.53 14.53 -11.22
CA ALA A 68 0.69 13.85 -11.66
C ALA A 68 1.95 14.49 -11.06
N ASP A 69 1.99 15.82 -10.97
CA ASP A 69 3.11 16.54 -10.36
C ASP A 69 3.23 16.23 -8.86
N ALA A 70 2.11 16.18 -8.13
CA ALA A 70 2.12 15.78 -6.72
C ALA A 70 2.66 14.35 -6.52
N ILE A 71 2.29 13.41 -7.40
CA ILE A 71 2.81 12.04 -7.35
C ILE A 71 4.32 12.00 -7.57
N LYS A 72 4.84 12.81 -8.51
CA LYS A 72 6.30 12.92 -8.74
C LYS A 72 7.02 13.47 -7.51
N GLU A 73 6.46 14.46 -6.82
CA GLU A 73 7.08 14.98 -5.60
C GLU A 73 7.13 13.90 -4.50
N ILE A 74 6.07 13.08 -4.34
CA ILE A 74 6.08 11.95 -3.40
C ILE A 74 7.18 10.94 -3.77
N GLN A 75 7.36 10.64 -5.06
CA GLN A 75 8.40 9.72 -5.52
C GLN A 75 9.82 10.21 -5.24
N ARG A 76 10.07 11.52 -5.15
CA ARG A 76 11.42 12.05 -4.88
C ARG A 76 11.85 11.95 -3.43
N ILE A 77 10.90 11.86 -2.50
CA ILE A 77 11.16 11.81 -1.05
C ILE A 77 11.05 10.39 -0.48
N SER A 78 10.67 9.42 -1.31
CA SER A 78 10.48 8.01 -0.93
C SER A 78 11.66 7.15 -1.33
#